data_AF-A0A5D4RPZ3-F1
#
_entry.id   AF-A0A5D4RPZ3-F1
#
_cell.length_a   1.000
_cell.length_b   1.000
_cell.length_c   1.000
_cell.angle_alpha   90.00
_cell.angle_beta   90.00
_cell.angle_gamma   90.00
#
_symmetry.space_group_name_H-M   'P 1'
#
loop_
_entity.id
_entity.type
_entity.pdbx_description
1 polymer ?
#
loop_
_entity_poly.entity_id
_entity_poly.type
_entity_poly.pdbx_seq_one_letter_code
_entity_poly.pdbx_strand_id
1 'polypeptide(L)'
;MKKKTIAMILFLAIVGIYIFLIFLYKYNYYVRFLKPTGLLVPWFLTIVALYIVAWSYKINRYVMITVSVIFLVFLVVVIFLHLLLKHSYHDIQSPDGGATVMIEYRNATHGETSHFYTFYRSTSIPMVVQKQKGDSVSIMTRHTDGLEDELTVLGINDVEWIGDHKVIFHSPFKDEAIQVTF
;
A
#
# COMPACT_ATOMS: atom_id res chain seq x y z
N MET A 1 10.63 12.63 36.42
CA MET A 1 9.49 11.71 36.15
C MET A 1 8.70 12.08 34.90
N LYS A 2 8.19 13.31 34.75
CA LYS A 2 7.33 13.71 33.61
C LYS A 2 7.87 13.34 32.21
N LYS A 3 9.17 13.54 31.94
CA LYS A 3 9.78 13.21 30.62
C LYS A 3 9.71 11.72 30.26
N LYS A 4 9.97 10.83 31.22
CA LYS A 4 9.90 9.36 31.00
C LYS A 4 8.47 8.91 30.75
N THR A 5 7.53 9.47 31.51
CA THR A 5 6.09 9.19 31.34
C THR A 5 5.61 9.64 29.97
N ILE A 6 5.96 10.84 29.53
CA ILE A 6 5.60 11.36 28.19
C ILE A 6 6.19 10.48 27.09
N ALA A 7 7.48 10.11 27.19
CA ALA A 7 8.13 9.23 26.22
C ALA A 7 7.45 7.86 26.14
N MET A 8 7.06 7.29 27.28
CA MET A 8 6.35 6.01 27.33
C MET A 8 4.94 6.12 26.73
N ILE A 9 4.21 7.21 27.01
CA ILE A 9 2.88 7.46 26.42
C ILE A 9 2.98 7.58 24.89
N LEU A 10 3.96 8.31 24.37
CA LEU A 10 4.20 8.43 22.92
C LEU A 10 4.50 7.07 22.29
N PHE A 11 5.33 6.26 22.93
CA PHE A 11 5.65 4.92 22.46
C PHE A 11 4.39 4.02 22.43
N LEU A 12 3.62 4.01 23.52
CA LEU A 12 2.37 3.24 23.60
C LEU A 12 1.34 3.69 22.57
N ALA A 13 1.25 5.00 22.29
CA ALA A 13 0.38 5.52 21.24
C ALA A 13 0.76 4.98 19.85
N ILE A 14 2.06 4.93 19.54
CA ILE A 14 2.55 4.39 18.26
C ILE A 14 2.28 2.89 18.18
N VAL A 15 2.51 2.13 19.26
CA VAL A 15 2.14 0.71 19.32
C VAL A 15 0.64 0.51 19.10
N GLY A 16 -0.20 1.39 19.68
CA GLY A 16 -1.65 1.40 19.45
C GLY A 16 -2.02 1.61 17.99
N ILE A 17 -1.36 2.55 17.31
CA ILE A 17 -1.53 2.78 15.86
C ILE A 17 -1.15 1.52 15.07
N TYR A 18 -0.07 0.84 15.44
CA TYR A 18 0.33 -0.42 14.80
C TYR A 18 -0.72 -1.52 14.93
N ILE A 19 -1.23 -1.73 16.14
CA ILE A 19 -2.28 -2.71 16.39
C ILE A 19 -3.53 -2.36 15.58
N PHE A 20 -3.88 -1.08 15.49
CA PHE A 20 -4.98 -0.61 14.66
C PHE A 20 -4.74 -0.88 13.16
N LEU A 21 -3.55 -0.63 12.64
CA LEU A 21 -3.21 -0.93 11.24
C LEU A 21 -3.27 -2.43 10.95
N ILE A 22 -2.80 -3.29 11.87
CA ILE A 22 -2.90 -4.75 11.76
C ILE A 22 -4.37 -5.18 11.76
N PHE A 23 -5.19 -4.57 12.62
CA PHE A 23 -6.63 -4.80 12.66
C PHE A 23 -7.27 -4.44 11.31
N LEU A 24 -7.01 -3.26 10.76
CA LEU A 24 -7.52 -2.88 9.43
C LEU A 24 -7.11 -3.89 8.36
N TYR A 25 -5.82 -4.26 8.32
CA TYR A 25 -5.28 -5.21 7.35
C TYR A 25 -6.00 -6.56 7.39
N LYS A 26 -6.29 -7.07 8.60
CA LYS A 26 -7.03 -8.33 8.80
C LYS A 26 -8.41 -8.33 8.14
N TYR A 27 -9.06 -7.17 8.06
CA TYR A 27 -10.38 -7.01 7.45
C TYR A 27 -10.34 -6.43 6.03
N ASN A 28 -9.18 -6.49 5.35
CA ASN A 28 -8.97 -5.94 4.00
C ASN A 28 -9.14 -4.42 3.90
N TYR A 29 -8.96 -3.69 5.01
CA TYR A 29 -8.92 -2.23 5.02
C TYR A 29 -7.48 -1.73 5.08
N TYR A 30 -7.23 -0.61 4.40
CA TYR A 30 -5.92 -0.02 4.26
C TYR A 30 -6.01 1.49 4.37
N VAL A 31 -4.94 2.11 4.86
CA VAL A 31 -4.82 3.57 4.89
C VAL A 31 -4.20 4.02 3.56
N ARG A 32 -4.93 4.81 2.77
CA ARG A 32 -4.59 5.22 1.40
C ARG A 32 -3.18 5.79 1.28
N PHE A 33 -2.83 6.76 2.13
CA PHE A 33 -1.50 7.40 2.07
C PHE A 33 -0.36 6.46 2.48
N LEU A 34 -0.65 5.38 3.22
CA LEU A 34 0.35 4.37 3.58
C LEU A 34 0.56 3.33 2.49
N LYS A 35 -0.30 3.25 1.46
CA LYS A 35 -0.17 2.24 0.39
C LYS A 35 1.12 2.43 -0.41
N PRO A 36 1.45 3.63 -0.93
CA PRO A 36 2.70 3.85 -1.65
C PRO A 36 3.93 3.59 -0.78
N THR A 37 3.92 4.02 0.48
CA THR A 37 5.08 3.86 1.39
C THR A 37 5.13 2.50 2.09
N GLY A 38 4.07 1.70 1.98
CA GLY A 38 3.84 0.52 2.79
C GLY A 38 4.05 0.79 4.29
N LEU A 39 4.83 -0.09 4.91
CA LEU A 39 5.13 -0.03 6.34
C LEU A 39 6.30 0.91 6.68
N LEU A 40 6.93 1.57 5.71
CA LEU A 40 8.11 2.42 5.95
C LEU A 40 7.82 3.57 6.93
N VAL A 41 6.68 4.25 6.79
CA VAL A 41 6.30 5.37 7.65
C VAL A 41 6.02 4.93 9.10
N PRO A 42 5.16 3.91 9.36
CA PRO A 42 5.01 3.37 10.71
C PRO A 42 6.35 2.93 11.31
N TRP A 43 7.21 2.29 10.50
CA TRP A 43 8.51 1.82 10.96
C TRP A 43 9.40 2.96 11.41
N PHE A 44 9.49 4.01 10.59
CA PHE A 44 10.23 5.22 10.94
C PHE A 44 9.75 5.84 12.25
N LEU A 45 8.42 5.96 12.43
CA LEU A 45 7.84 6.49 13.67
C LEU A 45 8.20 5.63 14.89
N THR A 46 8.19 4.31 14.75
CA THR A 46 8.57 3.38 15.83
C THR A 46 10.02 3.56 16.26
N ILE A 47 10.92 3.71 15.29
CA ILE A 47 12.34 3.97 15.58
C ILE A 47 12.48 5.24 16.40
N VAL A 48 11.89 6.35 15.90
CA VAL A 48 11.97 7.65 16.57
C VAL A 48 11.45 7.54 18.01
N ALA A 49 10.33 6.84 18.21
CA ALA A 49 9.78 6.59 19.54
C ALA A 49 10.74 5.80 20.43
N LEU A 50 11.36 4.73 19.91
CA LEU A 50 12.34 3.94 20.64
C LEU A 50 13.56 4.76 21.05
N TYR A 51 14.08 5.64 20.19
CA TYR A 51 15.18 6.54 20.56
C TYR A 51 14.76 7.55 21.63
N ILE A 52 13.56 8.13 21.55
CA ILE A 52 13.04 9.05 22.56
C ILE A 52 12.94 8.35 23.93
N VAL A 53 12.47 7.11 23.95
CA VAL A 53 12.42 6.27 25.16
C VAL A 53 13.84 5.96 25.65
N ALA A 54 14.72 5.48 24.78
CA ALA A 54 16.09 5.11 25.15
C ALA A 54 16.86 6.30 25.77
N TRP A 55 16.71 7.48 25.18
CA TRP A 55 17.29 8.71 25.70
C TRP A 55 16.66 9.10 27.05
N SER A 56 15.33 9.05 27.16
CA SER A 56 14.63 9.38 28.41
C SER A 56 15.02 8.47 29.58
N TYR A 57 15.35 7.21 29.29
CA TYR A 57 15.80 6.22 30.27
C TYR A 57 17.32 6.18 30.46
N LYS A 58 18.09 7.01 29.74
CA LYS A 58 19.56 7.07 29.78
C LYS A 58 20.20 5.70 29.48
N ILE A 59 19.67 4.99 28.48
CA ILE A 59 20.25 3.72 28.01
C ILE A 59 21.71 3.95 27.56
N ASN A 60 22.56 2.96 27.78
CA ASN A 60 23.96 3.01 27.39
C ASN A 60 24.11 3.30 25.88
N ARG A 61 24.96 4.27 25.54
CA ARG A 61 25.28 4.67 24.16
C ARG A 61 25.68 3.49 23.28
N TYR A 62 26.42 2.51 23.81
CA TYR A 62 26.88 1.35 23.04
C TYR A 62 25.71 0.45 22.65
N VAL A 63 24.74 0.26 23.55
CA VAL A 63 23.50 -0.49 23.27
C VAL A 63 22.69 0.24 22.19
N MET A 64 22.55 1.55 22.31
CA MET A 64 21.86 2.34 21.28
C MET A 64 22.53 2.20 19.92
N ILE A 65 23.86 2.31 19.85
CA ILE A 65 24.62 2.16 18.60
C ILE A 65 24.41 0.76 18.00
N THR A 66 24.55 -0.31 18.78
CA THR A 66 24.36 -1.68 18.28
C THR A 66 22.95 -1.89 17.70
N VAL A 67 21.91 -1.44 18.41
CA VAL A 67 20.52 -1.52 17.93
C VAL A 67 20.33 -0.68 16.66
N SER A 68 20.93 0.50 16.60
CA SER A 68 20.90 1.39 15.42
C SER A 68 21.45 0.69 14.18
N VAL A 69 22.60 0.02 14.31
CA VAL A 69 23.28 -0.66 13.20
C VAL A 69 22.45 -1.83 12.69
N ILE A 70 21.93 -2.68 13.58
CA ILE A 70 21.06 -3.81 13.21
C ILE A 70 19.83 -3.29 12.46
N PHE A 71 19.21 -2.23 12.99
CA PHE A 71 18.03 -1.64 12.38
C PHE A 71 18.34 -1.04 11.01
N LEU A 72 19.48 -0.35 10.87
CA LEU A 72 19.90 0.25 9.60
C LEU A 72 20.06 -0.81 8.51
N VAL A 73 20.71 -1.94 8.82
CA VAL A 73 20.85 -3.07 7.88
C VAL A 73 19.47 -3.57 7.46
N PHE A 74 18.56 -3.77 8.42
CA PHE A 74 17.21 -4.21 8.10
C PHE A 74 16.44 -3.19 7.24
N LEU A 75 16.56 -1.89 7.54
CA LEU A 75 15.92 -0.82 6.79
C LEU A 75 16.39 -0.79 5.33
N VAL A 76 17.69 -0.95 5.09
CA VAL A 76 18.26 -1.03 3.73
C VAL A 76 17.64 -2.19 2.95
N VAL A 77 17.51 -3.37 3.58
CA VAL A 77 16.86 -4.53 2.94
C VAL A 77 15.40 -4.24 2.60
N VAL A 78 14.63 -3.63 3.51
CA VAL A 78 13.22 -3.31 3.27
C VAL A 78 13.07 -2.28 2.15
N ILE A 79 13.87 -1.21 2.16
CA ILE A 79 13.84 -0.19 1.11
C ILE A 79 14.20 -0.81 -0.23
N PHE A 80 15.24 -1.65 -0.28
CA PHE A 80 15.65 -2.34 -1.49
C PHE A 80 14.54 -3.23 -2.05
N LEU A 81 13.89 -4.04 -1.20
CA LEU A 81 12.74 -4.87 -1.60
C LEU A 81 11.57 -4.02 -2.09
N HIS A 82 11.29 -2.89 -1.44
CA HIS A 82 10.24 -1.97 -1.85
C HIS A 82 10.52 -1.36 -3.23
N LEU A 83 11.78 -0.97 -3.50
CA LEU A 83 12.21 -0.45 -4.79
C LEU A 83 12.16 -1.49 -5.92
N LEU A 84 12.34 -2.78 -5.60
CA LEU A 84 12.22 -3.86 -6.57
C LEU A 84 10.77 -4.13 -6.99
N LEU A 85 9.81 -3.95 -6.08
CA LEU A 85 8.41 -4.33 -6.30
C LEU A 85 7.55 -3.24 -6.98
N LYS A 86 8.11 -2.06 -7.26
CA LYS A 86 7.51 -0.87 -7.91
C LYS A 86 5.99 -0.96 -8.11
N HIS A 87 5.26 -0.59 -7.05
CA HIS A 87 3.81 -0.48 -7.10
C HIS A 87 3.43 0.94 -7.54
N SER A 88 2.55 1.04 -8.53
CA SER A 88 1.96 2.28 -8.99
C SER A 88 0.47 2.32 -8.62
N TYR A 89 -0.08 3.53 -8.55
CA TYR A 89 -1.44 3.76 -8.08
C TYR A 89 -2.14 4.77 -9.00
N HIS A 90 -3.38 4.47 -9.38
CA HIS A 90 -4.22 5.36 -10.17
C HIS A 90 -5.65 5.35 -9.62
N ASP A 91 -6.30 6.50 -9.58
CA ASP A 91 -7.66 6.63 -9.08
C ASP A 91 -8.62 6.91 -10.22
N ILE A 92 -9.75 6.20 -10.23
CA ILE A 92 -10.90 6.50 -11.09
C ILE A 92 -12.11 6.83 -10.21
N GLN A 93 -12.95 7.74 -10.69
CA GLN A 93 -14.15 8.17 -9.99
C GLN A 93 -15.39 7.82 -10.83
N SER A 94 -16.49 7.46 -10.15
CA SER A 94 -17.77 7.27 -10.83
C SER A 94 -18.25 8.59 -11.45
N PRO A 95 -19.00 8.55 -12.57
CA PRO A 95 -19.54 9.75 -13.22
C PRO A 95 -20.35 10.64 -12.27
N ASP A 96 -21.06 10.01 -11.32
CA ASP A 96 -21.89 10.70 -10.32
C ASP A 96 -21.08 11.16 -9.10
N GLY A 97 -19.79 10.81 -9.02
CA GLY A 97 -18.87 11.20 -7.97
C GLY A 97 -19.00 10.43 -6.66
N GLY A 98 -20.00 9.55 -6.53
CA GLY A 98 -20.32 8.81 -5.30
C GLY A 98 -19.36 7.67 -4.96
N ALA A 99 -18.58 7.17 -5.92
CA ALA A 99 -17.57 6.15 -5.70
C ALA A 99 -16.20 6.54 -6.27
N THR A 100 -15.14 6.22 -5.54
CA THR A 100 -13.75 6.33 -6.02
C THR A 100 -13.05 5.00 -5.83
N VAL A 101 -12.39 4.54 -6.89
CA VAL A 101 -11.68 3.27 -6.94
C VAL A 101 -10.21 3.55 -7.20
N MET A 102 -9.38 3.12 -6.26
CA MET A 102 -7.92 3.15 -6.39
C MET A 102 -7.45 1.82 -6.96
N ILE A 103 -6.71 1.88 -8.06
CA ILE A 103 -6.12 0.77 -8.77
C ILE A 103 -4.64 0.74 -8.40
N GLU A 104 -4.22 -0.30 -7.71
CA GLU A 104 -2.81 -0.62 -7.55
C GLU A 104 -2.37 -1.51 -8.71
N TYR A 105 -1.29 -1.15 -9.38
CA TYR A 105 -0.78 -1.91 -10.51
C TYR A 105 0.74 -2.04 -10.50
N ARG A 106 1.23 -3.14 -11.05
CA ARG A 106 2.66 -3.42 -11.26
C ARG A 106 2.82 -4.39 -12.43
N ASN A 107 4.00 -4.39 -13.05
CA ASN A 107 4.36 -5.37 -14.05
C ASN A 107 5.60 -6.18 -13.63
N ALA A 108 5.76 -7.36 -14.23
CA ALA A 108 6.96 -8.17 -14.13
C ALA A 108 7.28 -8.77 -15.50
N THR A 109 8.50 -8.58 -15.99
CA THR A 109 8.93 -9.03 -17.32
C THR A 109 10.01 -10.10 -17.18
N HIS A 110 9.72 -11.31 -17.66
CA HIS A 110 10.66 -12.43 -17.75
C HIS A 110 10.47 -13.16 -19.09
N GLY A 111 10.69 -12.45 -20.20
CA GLY A 111 10.37 -12.90 -21.56
C GLY A 111 8.94 -12.55 -21.97
N GLU A 112 7.97 -12.88 -21.12
CA GLU A 112 6.59 -12.39 -21.19
C GLU A 112 6.39 -11.30 -20.12
N THR A 113 5.49 -10.34 -20.37
CA THR A 113 5.15 -9.30 -19.38
C THR A 113 3.84 -9.65 -18.71
N SER A 114 3.87 -9.84 -17.39
CA SER A 114 2.69 -10.04 -16.56
C SER A 114 2.32 -8.73 -15.86
N HIS A 115 1.09 -8.27 -16.06
CA HIS A 115 0.52 -7.08 -15.44
C HIS A 115 -0.42 -7.50 -14.33
N PHE A 116 -0.22 -6.97 -13.12
CA PHE A 116 -1.00 -7.30 -11.93
C PHE A 116 -1.77 -6.08 -11.44
N TYR A 117 -3.06 -6.27 -11.15
CA TYR A 117 -3.96 -5.21 -10.68
C TYR A 117 -4.66 -5.61 -9.39
N THR A 118 -4.78 -4.67 -8.46
CA THR A 118 -5.57 -4.83 -7.24
C THR A 118 -6.43 -3.59 -7.03
N PHE A 119 -7.72 -3.82 -6.76
CA PHE A 119 -8.71 -2.75 -6.66
C PHE A 119 -9.08 -2.45 -5.21
N TYR A 120 -9.21 -1.16 -4.91
CA TYR A 120 -9.60 -0.65 -3.61
C TYR A 120 -10.72 0.37 -3.75
N ARG A 121 -11.79 0.23 -2.96
CA ARG A 121 -12.88 1.22 -2.91
C ARG A 121 -12.63 2.19 -1.77
N SER A 122 -12.86 3.47 -2.02
CA SER A 122 -12.93 4.46 -0.94
C SER A 122 -14.10 4.16 0.00
N THR A 123 -13.86 4.28 1.30
CA THR A 123 -14.90 4.08 2.32
C THR A 123 -15.48 5.41 2.78
N SER A 124 -16.51 5.38 3.63
CA SER A 124 -17.03 6.59 4.29
C SER A 124 -16.04 7.23 5.26
N ILE A 125 -15.02 6.48 5.71
CA ILE A 125 -13.95 7.00 6.54
C ILE A 125 -12.88 7.61 5.63
N PRO A 126 -12.60 8.91 5.74
CA PRO A 126 -11.54 9.54 4.96
C PRO A 126 -10.21 8.80 5.13
N MET A 127 -9.42 8.72 4.05
CA MET A 127 -8.13 8.03 4.00
C MET A 127 -8.18 6.50 4.17
N VAL A 128 -9.33 5.88 4.42
CA VAL A 128 -9.45 4.42 4.51
C VAL A 128 -10.05 3.87 3.21
N VAL A 129 -9.36 2.90 2.63
CA VAL A 129 -9.79 2.19 1.43
C VAL A 129 -9.93 0.70 1.74
N GLN A 130 -10.92 0.06 1.13
CA GLN A 130 -11.18 -1.37 1.28
C GLN A 130 -10.75 -2.11 0.03
N LYS A 131 -9.88 -3.12 0.16
CA LYS A 131 -9.55 -4.02 -0.93
C LYS A 131 -10.80 -4.81 -1.32
N GLN A 132 -11.11 -4.81 -2.61
CA GLN A 132 -12.28 -5.51 -3.11
C GLN A 132 -12.09 -7.02 -3.15
N LYS A 133 -13.21 -7.74 -2.97
CA LYS A 133 -13.21 -9.20 -2.98
C LYS A 133 -12.95 -9.69 -4.40
N GLY A 134 -11.95 -10.54 -4.55
CA GLY A 134 -11.48 -11.09 -5.81
C GLY A 134 -9.97 -11.27 -5.76
N ASP A 135 -9.47 -12.25 -6.49
CA ASP A 135 -8.03 -12.38 -6.69
C ASP A 135 -7.53 -11.16 -7.49
N SER A 136 -6.29 -10.78 -7.23
CA SER A 136 -5.63 -9.75 -8.04
C SER A 136 -5.69 -10.17 -9.50
N VAL A 137 -6.08 -9.25 -10.37
CA VAL A 137 -6.23 -9.54 -11.80
C VAL A 137 -4.84 -9.59 -12.41
N SER A 138 -4.57 -10.64 -13.17
CA SER A 138 -3.32 -10.80 -13.92
C SER A 138 -3.64 -10.87 -15.41
N ILE A 139 -2.94 -10.06 -16.21
CA ILE A 139 -3.01 -10.07 -17.68
C ILE A 139 -1.60 -10.31 -18.19
N MET A 140 -1.41 -11.27 -19.09
CA MET A 140 -0.11 -11.60 -19.65
C MET A 140 -0.05 -11.17 -21.12
N THR A 141 0.91 -10.33 -21.46
CA THR A 141 1.12 -9.87 -22.83
C THR A 141 2.43 -10.44 -23.38
N ARG A 142 2.41 -10.86 -24.65
CA ARG A 142 3.57 -11.40 -25.39
C ARG A 142 4.03 -10.37 -26.42
N HIS A 143 5.34 -10.13 -26.53
CA HIS A 143 5.97 -9.24 -27.53
C HIS A 143 5.53 -7.76 -27.47
N THR A 144 4.85 -7.35 -26.40
CA THR A 144 4.75 -5.93 -26.02
C THR A 144 6.02 -5.63 -25.25
N ASP A 145 7.04 -5.04 -25.88
CA ASP A 145 8.35 -4.73 -25.27
C ASP A 145 8.26 -3.61 -24.19
N GLY A 146 7.30 -3.71 -23.27
CA GLY A 146 6.99 -2.67 -22.28
C GLY A 146 6.51 -1.35 -22.90
N LEU A 147 6.15 -1.34 -24.18
CA LEU A 147 5.72 -0.13 -24.91
C LEU A 147 4.28 0.28 -24.62
N GLU A 148 3.47 -0.64 -24.08
CA GLU A 148 2.08 -0.34 -23.74
C GLU A 148 1.96 0.06 -22.27
N ASP A 149 1.26 1.16 -22.06
CA ASP A 149 0.92 1.69 -20.75
C ASP A 149 0.12 0.66 -19.93
N GLU A 150 0.52 0.43 -18.66
CA GLU A 150 -0.05 -0.67 -17.87
C GLU A 150 -1.55 -0.47 -17.59
N LEU A 151 -2.03 0.77 -17.52
CA LEU A 151 -3.45 1.06 -17.36
C LEU A 151 -4.22 0.86 -18.67
N THR A 152 -3.57 1.08 -19.82
CA THR A 152 -4.15 0.76 -21.13
C THR A 152 -4.36 -0.74 -21.30
N VAL A 153 -3.42 -1.58 -20.84
CA VAL A 153 -3.58 -3.05 -20.83
C VAL A 153 -4.79 -3.47 -19.98
N LEU A 154 -5.07 -2.79 -18.88
CA LEU A 154 -6.26 -3.03 -18.07
C LEU A 154 -7.56 -2.65 -18.80
N GLY A 155 -7.51 -1.67 -19.71
CA GLY A 155 -8.69 -1.08 -20.34
C GLY A 155 -9.17 0.20 -19.64
N ILE A 156 -8.27 1.01 -19.07
CA ILE A 156 -8.64 2.26 -18.37
C ILE A 156 -9.37 3.28 -19.25
N ASN A 157 -9.19 3.19 -20.57
CA ASN A 157 -9.80 4.08 -21.55
C ASN A 157 -11.21 3.64 -21.96
N ASP A 158 -11.61 2.41 -21.60
CA ASP A 158 -12.92 1.83 -21.89
C ASP A 158 -13.51 1.24 -20.60
N VAL A 159 -13.88 2.16 -19.70
CA VAL A 159 -14.41 1.84 -18.37
C VAL A 159 -15.91 2.11 -18.34
N GLU A 160 -16.67 1.08 -17.97
CA GLU A 160 -18.11 1.18 -17.80
C GLU A 160 -18.47 1.14 -16.30
N TRP A 161 -19.21 2.15 -15.85
CA TRP A 161 -19.72 2.24 -14.48
C TRP A 161 -21.18 1.81 -14.44
N ILE A 162 -21.50 0.83 -13.59
CA ILE A 162 -22.87 0.45 -13.27
C ILE A 162 -23.21 1.07 -11.91
N GLY A 163 -23.57 2.35 -11.96
CA GLY A 163 -23.73 3.20 -10.77
C GLY A 163 -22.47 3.26 -9.91
N ASP A 164 -22.65 3.36 -8.59
CA ASP A 164 -21.55 3.44 -7.61
C ASP A 164 -21.11 2.08 -7.03
N HIS A 165 -21.64 0.98 -7.56
CA HIS A 165 -21.50 -0.37 -6.97
C HIS A 165 -20.69 -1.33 -7.83
N LYS A 166 -20.43 -1.01 -9.09
CA LYS A 166 -19.68 -1.87 -9.98
C LYS A 166 -19.00 -1.08 -11.08
N VAL A 167 -17.77 -1.46 -11.37
CA VAL A 167 -17.00 -0.95 -12.51
C VAL A 167 -16.52 -2.13 -13.35
N ILE A 168 -16.56 -1.96 -14.67
CA ILE A 168 -16.17 -2.95 -15.64
C ILE A 168 -15.05 -2.35 -16.50
N PHE A 169 -13.94 -3.07 -16.61
CA PHE A 169 -12.84 -2.70 -17.49
C PHE A 169 -12.84 -3.61 -18.70
N HIS A 170 -12.88 -3.01 -19.89
CA HIS A 170 -12.81 -3.71 -21.17
C HIS A 170 -11.36 -3.72 -21.66
N SER A 171 -10.63 -4.78 -21.30
CA SER A 171 -9.23 -4.94 -21.71
C SER A 171 -9.16 -5.44 -23.15
N PRO A 172 -8.36 -4.80 -24.03
CA PRO A 172 -8.13 -5.30 -25.39
C PRO A 172 -7.32 -6.61 -25.42
N PHE A 173 -6.78 -7.04 -24.28
CA PHE A 173 -5.94 -8.23 -24.13
C PHE A 173 -6.66 -9.39 -23.43
N LYS A 174 -7.95 -9.24 -23.12
CA LYS A 174 -8.74 -10.26 -22.42
C LYS A 174 -10.16 -10.32 -22.96
N ASP A 175 -10.59 -11.52 -23.35
CA ASP A 175 -11.94 -11.74 -23.90
C ASP A 175 -13.05 -11.49 -22.85
N GLU A 176 -12.75 -11.76 -21.58
CA GLU A 176 -13.66 -11.51 -20.46
C GLU A 176 -13.40 -10.14 -19.82
N ALA A 177 -14.43 -9.31 -19.77
CA ALA A 177 -14.38 -8.03 -19.09
C ALA A 177 -14.09 -8.19 -17.58
N ILE A 178 -13.25 -7.30 -17.05
CA ILE A 178 -12.82 -7.35 -15.65
C ILE A 178 -13.83 -6.60 -14.81
N GLN A 179 -14.59 -7.33 -14.00
CA GLN A 179 -15.66 -6.77 -13.19
C GLN A 179 -15.20 -6.61 -11.74
N VAL A 180 -15.31 -5.40 -11.22
CA VAL A 180 -15.03 -5.09 -9.81
C VAL A 180 -16.33 -4.63 -9.18
N THR A 181 -16.82 -5.42 -8.22
CA THR A 181 -18.08 -5.15 -7.50
C THR A 181 -17.79 -4.71 -6.07
N PHE A 182 -18.59 -3.77 -5.58
CA PHE A 182 -18.34 -2.99 -4.37
C PHE A 182 -19.43 -3.13 -3.30
#